data_AF-S8DWR8-F1
#
_entry.id   AF-S8DWR8-F1
#
_cell.length_a   1.000
_cell.length_b   1.000
_cell.length_c   1.000
_cell.angle_alpha   90.00
_cell.angle_beta   90.00
_cell.angle_gamma   90.00
#
_symmetry.space_group_name_H-M   'P 1'
#
loop_
_entity.id
_entity.type
_entity.pdbx_description
1 polymer ?
#
loop_
_entity_poly.entity_id
_entity_poly.type
_entity_poly.pdbx_seq_one_letter_code
_entity_poly.pdbx_strand_id
1 'polypeptide(L)'
;NAVPTWNGDVAALVDWIHDMETLATISEQMSRKLAAIAPQRFRGRVRDWWSLLPPEHRRSLMQDWHTLRAAIISHFVTTRFHQELIDTYDRQRFRQKGHEKESPSDFVYRRLRHFRTLYEEGAAETKEIRAVMRNAPAMWSTILSPDSLTTIAGLLQQVNEKTPELVQVAGLL
;
A
#
# COMPACT_ATOMS: atom_id res chain seq x y z
N ASN A 1 -3.83 16.09 14.94
CA ASN A 1 -3.65 14.67 15.29
C ASN A 1 -3.32 13.88 14.04
N ALA A 2 -2.03 13.54 13.84
CA ALA A 2 -1.52 12.96 12.58
C ALA A 2 -1.73 11.44 12.43
N VAL A 3 -1.99 10.70 13.53
CA VAL A 3 -2.14 9.23 13.49
C VAL A 3 -3.57 8.84 13.08
N PRO A 4 -3.77 8.14 11.95
CA PRO A 4 -5.08 7.74 11.45
C PRO A 4 -5.72 6.65 12.34
N THR A 5 -7.05 6.57 12.33
CA THR A 5 -7.81 5.52 13.01
C THR A 5 -8.12 4.38 12.06
N TRP A 6 -8.22 3.16 12.58
CA TRP A 6 -8.68 2.01 11.81
C TRP A 6 -9.60 1.12 12.63
N ASN A 7 -10.67 0.63 11.99
CA ASN A 7 -11.75 -0.12 12.61
C ASN A 7 -11.73 -1.62 12.28
N GLY A 8 -10.79 -2.07 11.46
CA GLY A 8 -10.76 -3.43 10.93
C GLY A 8 -11.45 -3.55 9.58
N ASP A 9 -11.75 -2.42 8.93
CA ASP A 9 -12.18 -2.40 7.56
C ASP A 9 -11.00 -2.74 6.65
N VAL A 10 -11.16 -3.89 6.06
CA VAL A 10 -10.23 -4.56 5.18
C VAL A 10 -10.00 -3.75 3.90
N ALA A 11 -11.02 -3.05 3.39
CA ALA A 11 -10.91 -2.20 2.21
C ALA A 11 -10.02 -0.97 2.47
N ALA A 12 -10.02 -0.46 3.71
CA ALA A 12 -9.22 0.68 4.13
C ALA A 12 -7.83 0.28 4.66
N LEU A 13 -7.54 -1.02 4.79
CA LEU A 13 -6.31 -1.50 5.42
C LEU A 13 -5.05 -1.05 4.66
N VAL A 14 -5.06 -1.16 3.33
CA VAL A 14 -3.89 -0.83 2.48
C VAL A 14 -3.48 0.63 2.67
N ASP A 15 -4.44 1.54 2.59
CA ASP A 15 -4.20 2.98 2.78
C ASP A 15 -3.80 3.30 4.21
N TRP A 16 -4.48 2.71 5.19
CA TRP A 16 -4.14 2.91 6.59
C TRP A 16 -2.71 2.44 6.91
N ILE A 17 -2.28 1.27 6.40
CA ILE A 17 -0.90 0.78 6.57
C ILE A 17 0.09 1.77 5.97
N HIS A 18 -0.15 2.30 4.76
CA HIS A 18 0.77 3.25 4.12
C HIS A 18 0.89 4.57 4.87
N ASP A 19 -0.22 5.09 5.39
CA ASP A 19 -0.21 6.31 6.19
C ASP A 19 0.58 6.12 7.49
N MET A 20 0.44 4.95 8.12
CA MET A 20 1.21 4.58 9.30
C MET A 20 2.71 4.37 8.98
N GLU A 21 3.02 3.70 7.87
CA GLU A 21 4.39 3.45 7.41
C GLU A 21 5.14 4.76 7.18
N THR A 22 4.48 5.72 6.52
CA THR A 22 5.04 7.06 6.26
C THR A 22 5.44 7.78 7.56
N LEU A 23 4.70 7.56 8.65
CA LEU A 23 5.05 8.12 9.96
C LEU A 23 6.20 7.34 10.60
N ALA A 24 6.20 6.01 10.50
CA ALA A 24 7.19 5.15 11.12
C ALA A 24 8.60 5.36 10.54
N THR A 25 8.71 5.62 9.22
CA THR A 25 10.01 5.80 8.54
C THR A 25 10.71 7.10 8.90
N ILE A 26 10.04 8.06 9.57
CA ILE A 26 10.65 9.33 9.98
C ILE A 26 11.86 9.09 10.90
N SER A 27 11.76 8.15 11.83
CA SER A 27 12.85 7.74 12.72
C SER A 27 12.47 6.50 13.51
N GLU A 28 13.46 5.75 14.02
CA GLU A 28 13.20 4.65 14.96
C GLU A 28 12.35 5.11 16.16
N GLN A 29 12.63 6.29 16.72
CA GLN A 29 11.85 6.82 17.83
C GLN A 29 10.38 7.05 17.43
N MET A 30 10.13 7.53 16.21
CA MET A 30 8.77 7.69 15.70
C MET A 30 8.07 6.35 15.55
N SER A 31 8.75 5.33 15.03
CA SER A 31 8.24 3.96 14.94
C SER A 31 7.79 3.41 16.31
N ARG A 32 8.61 3.57 17.36
CA ARG A 32 8.24 3.15 18.73
C ARG A 32 7.07 3.95 19.29
N LYS A 33 7.07 5.28 19.10
CA LYS A 33 5.95 6.15 19.51
C LYS A 33 4.65 5.78 18.80
N LEU A 34 4.73 5.47 17.51
CA LEU A 34 3.58 5.10 16.71
C LEU A 34 2.96 3.80 17.22
N ALA A 35 3.78 2.79 17.54
CA ALA A 35 3.31 1.54 18.12
C ALA A 35 2.61 1.72 19.48
N ALA A 36 3.04 2.69 20.29
CA ALA A 36 2.38 3.03 21.56
C ALA A 36 1.07 3.83 21.38
N ILE A 37 0.96 4.63 20.32
CA ILE A 37 -0.21 5.50 20.06
C ILE A 37 -1.29 4.76 19.26
N ALA A 38 -0.91 3.94 18.28
CA ALA A 38 -1.84 3.27 17.37
C ALA A 38 -2.98 2.53 18.09
N PRO A 39 -2.74 1.80 19.20
CA PRO A 39 -3.82 1.10 19.89
C PRO A 39 -4.89 2.00 20.49
N GLN A 40 -4.54 3.25 20.84
CA GLN A 40 -5.50 4.26 21.32
C GLN A 40 -6.38 4.80 20.19
N ARG A 41 -5.98 4.57 18.94
CA ARG A 41 -6.66 4.99 17.72
C ARG A 41 -7.44 3.86 17.05
N PHE A 42 -7.32 2.63 17.55
CA PHE A 42 -8.14 1.51 17.08
C PHE A 42 -9.61 1.72 17.41
N ARG A 43 -10.46 1.29 16.49
CA ARG A 43 -11.91 1.33 16.59
C ARG A 43 -12.49 -0.05 16.27
N GLY A 44 -13.78 -0.24 16.53
CA GLY A 44 -14.51 -1.46 16.18
C GLY A 44 -13.77 -2.74 16.57
N ARG A 45 -13.72 -3.69 15.64
CA ARG A 45 -13.14 -5.03 15.86
C ARG A 45 -11.66 -5.02 16.22
N VAL A 46 -10.90 -4.03 15.74
CA VAL A 46 -9.46 -3.93 16.04
C VAL A 46 -9.23 -3.50 17.48
N ARG A 47 -10.06 -2.59 17.99
CA ARG A 47 -10.03 -2.21 19.41
C ARG A 47 -10.39 -3.41 20.28
N ASP A 48 -11.42 -4.15 19.89
CA ASP A 48 -11.90 -5.30 20.67
C ASP A 48 -10.83 -6.42 20.69
N TRP A 49 -10.24 -6.76 19.54
CA TRP A 49 -9.07 -7.64 19.46
C TRP A 49 -7.94 -7.19 20.39
N TRP A 50 -7.53 -5.93 20.29
CA TRP A 50 -6.44 -5.40 21.11
C TRP A 50 -6.75 -5.51 22.61
N SER A 51 -7.98 -5.23 23.01
CA SER A 51 -8.40 -5.28 24.43
C SER A 51 -8.36 -6.69 25.02
N LEU A 52 -8.54 -7.71 24.19
CA LEU A 52 -8.53 -9.13 24.60
C LEU A 52 -7.11 -9.69 24.73
N LEU A 53 -6.09 -9.00 24.22
CA LEU A 53 -4.70 -9.45 24.34
C LEU A 53 -4.18 -9.29 25.78
N PRO A 54 -3.46 -10.29 26.32
CA PRO A 54 -2.79 -10.18 27.61
C PRO A 54 -1.87 -8.95 27.68
N PRO A 55 -1.71 -8.29 28.84
CA PRO A 55 -0.86 -7.10 28.98
C PRO A 55 0.58 -7.30 28.48
N GLU A 56 1.17 -8.46 28.76
CA GLU A 56 2.53 -8.81 28.32
C GLU A 56 2.63 -8.91 26.80
N HIS A 57 1.62 -9.51 26.17
CA HIS A 57 1.54 -9.61 24.71
C HIS A 57 1.35 -8.23 24.07
N ARG A 58 0.52 -7.36 24.65
CA ARG A 58 0.41 -5.97 24.17
C ARG A 58 1.75 -5.23 24.26
N ARG A 59 2.50 -5.43 25.36
CA ARG A 59 3.81 -4.80 25.55
C ARG A 59 4.85 -5.28 24.53
N SER A 60 4.84 -6.55 24.16
CA SER A 60 5.73 -7.06 23.10
C SER A 60 5.33 -6.55 21.72
N LEU A 61 4.05 -6.32 21.44
CA LEU A 61 3.60 -5.76 20.17
C LEU A 61 3.86 -4.25 20.04
N MET A 62 3.99 -3.52 21.14
CA MET A 62 4.27 -2.08 21.15
C MET A 62 5.77 -1.73 21.05
N GLN A 63 6.66 -2.67 20.74
CA GLN A 63 8.10 -2.40 20.65
C GLN A 63 8.44 -1.40 19.56
N ASP A 64 7.88 -1.59 18.37
CA ASP A 64 8.04 -0.74 17.21
C ASP A 64 6.87 -0.98 16.23
N TRP A 65 6.73 -0.09 15.25
CA TRP A 65 5.62 -0.15 14.29
C TRP A 65 5.62 -1.43 13.46
N HIS A 66 6.77 -1.92 13.01
CA HIS A 66 6.85 -3.12 12.16
C HIS A 66 6.40 -4.35 12.93
N THR A 67 6.77 -4.46 14.21
CA THR A 67 6.29 -5.52 15.11
C THR A 67 4.77 -5.48 15.24
N LEU A 68 4.18 -4.30 15.50
CA LEU A 68 2.73 -4.14 15.60
C LEU A 68 2.03 -4.43 14.26
N ARG A 69 2.58 -3.94 13.14
CA ARG A 69 2.08 -4.15 11.78
C ARG A 69 2.03 -5.63 11.43
N ALA A 70 3.10 -6.37 11.72
CA ALA A 70 3.16 -7.82 11.47
C ALA A 70 2.06 -8.56 12.23
N ALA A 71 1.82 -8.21 13.50
CA ALA A 71 0.74 -8.81 14.28
C ALA A 71 -0.65 -8.45 13.77
N ILE A 72 -0.86 -7.21 13.34
CA ILE A 72 -2.12 -6.77 12.70
C ILE A 72 -2.37 -7.53 11.41
N ILE A 73 -1.37 -7.64 10.54
CA ILE A 73 -1.46 -8.38 9.29
C ILE A 73 -1.77 -9.85 9.59
N SER A 74 -1.01 -10.49 10.48
CA SER A 74 -1.24 -11.90 10.86
C SER A 74 -2.65 -12.17 11.40
N HIS A 75 -3.22 -11.24 12.17
CA HIS A 75 -4.55 -11.42 12.76
C HIS A 75 -5.70 -11.10 11.80
N PHE A 76 -5.63 -9.98 11.09
CA PHE A 76 -6.75 -9.48 10.28
C PHE A 76 -6.66 -9.89 8.81
N VAL A 77 -5.45 -10.22 8.33
CA VAL A 77 -5.23 -10.69 6.97
C VAL A 77 -5.22 -12.22 6.94
N THR A 78 -6.42 -12.79 6.97
CA THR A 78 -6.59 -14.24 6.77
C THR A 78 -6.09 -14.67 5.40
N THR A 79 -5.77 -15.95 5.21
CA THR A 79 -5.39 -16.51 3.89
C THR A 79 -6.39 -16.17 2.80
N ARG A 80 -7.69 -16.23 3.12
CA ARG A 80 -8.75 -15.83 2.19
C ARG A 80 -8.64 -14.37 1.79
N PHE A 81 -8.45 -13.47 2.76
CA PHE A 81 -8.32 -12.06 2.46
C PHE A 81 -7.03 -11.74 1.70
N HIS A 82 -5.93 -12.41 2.03
CA HIS A 82 -4.70 -12.31 1.25
C HIS A 82 -4.94 -12.68 -0.23
N GLN A 83 -5.69 -13.75 -0.48
CA GLN A 83 -6.10 -14.11 -1.83
C GLN A 83 -7.00 -13.04 -2.48
N GLU A 84 -7.96 -12.47 -1.73
CA GLU A 84 -8.81 -11.38 -2.21
C GLU A 84 -8.01 -10.10 -2.54
N LEU A 85 -6.95 -9.78 -1.79
CA LEU A 85 -6.03 -8.69 -2.11
C LEU A 85 -5.22 -8.97 -3.37
N ILE A 86 -4.70 -10.20 -3.53
CA ILE A 86 -4.02 -10.62 -4.75
C ILE A 86 -4.96 -10.50 -5.94
N ASP A 87 -6.17 -11.05 -5.84
CA ASP A 87 -7.19 -10.96 -6.88
C ASP A 87 -7.53 -9.50 -7.22
N THR A 88 -7.65 -8.64 -6.21
CA THR A 88 -7.90 -7.21 -6.39
C THR A 88 -6.73 -6.55 -7.12
N TYR A 89 -5.50 -6.80 -6.67
CA TYR A 89 -4.28 -6.28 -7.28
C TYR A 89 -4.12 -6.76 -8.73
N ASP A 90 -4.41 -8.02 -9.03
CA ASP A 90 -4.27 -8.59 -10.38
C ASP A 90 -5.37 -8.10 -11.33
N ARG A 91 -6.55 -7.76 -10.81
CA ARG A 91 -7.66 -7.19 -11.59
C ARG A 91 -7.60 -5.69 -11.71
N GLN A 92 -6.71 -4.99 -10.99
CA GLN A 92 -6.60 -3.54 -11.09
C GLN A 92 -6.31 -3.10 -12.53
N ARG A 93 -7.12 -2.17 -13.04
CA ARG A 93 -6.97 -1.53 -14.36
C ARG A 93 -7.06 -0.02 -14.20
N PHE A 94 -6.35 0.69 -15.09
CA PHE A 94 -6.42 2.13 -15.19
C PHE A 94 -7.85 2.56 -15.49
N ARG A 95 -8.38 3.50 -14.70
CA ARG A 95 -9.75 4.02 -14.85
C ARG A 95 -10.86 2.95 -14.82
N GLN A 96 -10.65 1.90 -14.03
CA GLN A 96 -11.71 0.94 -13.72
C GLN A 96 -12.87 1.58 -12.96
N LYS A 97 -13.97 0.82 -12.80
CA LYS A 97 -15.10 1.21 -11.95
C LYS A 97 -14.64 1.63 -10.54
N GLY A 98 -15.09 2.80 -10.08
CA GLY A 98 -14.68 3.43 -8.82
C GLY A 98 -13.40 4.28 -8.91
N HIS A 99 -12.74 4.29 -10.07
CA HIS A 99 -11.51 5.04 -10.34
C HIS A 99 -11.58 5.76 -11.70
N GLU A 100 -12.77 6.11 -12.18
CA GLU A 100 -13.01 6.57 -13.56
C GLU A 100 -12.20 7.83 -13.94
N LYS A 101 -11.86 8.66 -12.94
CA LYS A 101 -11.09 9.90 -13.10
C LYS A 101 -9.61 9.77 -12.74
N GLU A 102 -9.14 8.54 -12.49
CA GLU A 102 -7.77 8.25 -12.11
C GLU A 102 -6.77 8.79 -13.15
N SER A 103 -5.72 9.45 -12.67
CA SER A 103 -4.56 9.84 -13.48
C SER A 103 -3.56 8.67 -13.60
N PRO A 104 -2.66 8.67 -14.59
CA PRO A 104 -1.62 7.65 -14.69
C PRO A 104 -0.81 7.48 -13.40
N SER A 105 -0.49 8.58 -12.73
CA SER A 105 0.22 8.57 -11.44
C SER A 105 -0.61 7.94 -10.34
N ASP A 106 -1.90 8.28 -10.23
CA ASP A 106 -2.80 7.69 -9.24
C ASP A 106 -2.92 6.17 -9.40
N PHE A 107 -2.95 5.69 -10.64
CA PHE A 107 -2.95 4.25 -10.93
C PHE A 107 -1.66 3.57 -10.47
N VAL A 108 -0.51 4.17 -10.76
CA VAL A 108 0.79 3.66 -10.32
C VAL A 108 0.88 3.68 -8.79
N TYR A 109 0.45 4.77 -8.14
CA TYR A 109 0.40 4.86 -6.68
C TYR A 109 -0.48 3.78 -6.06
N ARG A 110 -1.70 3.59 -6.60
CA ARG A 110 -2.63 2.58 -6.11
C ARG A 110 -2.04 1.17 -6.19
N ARG A 111 -1.41 0.84 -7.32
CA ARG A 111 -0.75 -0.46 -7.50
C ARG A 111 0.48 -0.64 -6.60
N LEU A 112 1.32 0.39 -6.44
CA LEU A 112 2.46 0.36 -5.51
C LEU A 112 2.02 0.09 -4.07
N ARG A 113 0.96 0.76 -3.62
CA ARG A 113 0.42 0.59 -2.26
C ARG A 113 -0.02 -0.86 -2.01
N HIS A 114 -0.72 -1.46 -2.98
CA HIS A 114 -1.14 -2.86 -2.90
C HIS A 114 0.06 -3.81 -2.92
N PHE A 115 1.02 -3.60 -3.83
CA PHE A 115 2.22 -4.41 -3.92
C PHE A 115 2.98 -4.44 -2.58
N ARG A 116 3.25 -3.28 -1.98
CA ARG A 116 3.99 -3.18 -0.71
C ARG A 116 3.21 -3.67 0.51
N THR A 117 1.89 -3.81 0.39
CA THR A 117 1.07 -4.45 1.42
C THR A 117 1.09 -5.97 1.28
N LEU A 118 1.10 -6.47 0.04
CA LEU A 118 1.08 -7.90 -0.30
C LEU A 118 2.44 -8.59 -0.19
N TYR A 119 3.51 -7.88 -0.53
CA TYR A 119 4.85 -8.44 -0.63
C TYR A 119 5.77 -7.82 0.41
N GLU A 120 6.66 -8.65 0.96
CA GLU A 120 7.62 -8.26 2.00
C GLU A 120 8.52 -7.10 1.59
N GLU A 121 8.99 -6.35 2.59
CA GLU A 121 9.98 -5.30 2.44
C GLU A 121 11.30 -5.86 1.88
N GLY A 122 11.93 -5.12 0.95
CA GLY A 122 13.23 -5.49 0.38
C GLY A 122 13.19 -6.09 -1.03
N ALA A 123 12.05 -6.09 -1.73
CA ALA A 123 12.02 -6.33 -3.17
C ALA A 123 12.89 -5.28 -3.90
N ALA A 124 13.65 -5.71 -4.91
CA ALA A 124 14.35 -4.77 -5.77
C ALA A 124 13.34 -3.85 -6.50
N GLU A 125 13.61 -2.55 -6.58
CA GLU A 125 12.69 -1.58 -7.21
C GLU A 125 12.32 -1.96 -8.65
N THR A 126 13.22 -2.58 -9.40
CA THR A 126 12.94 -3.11 -10.75
C THR A 126 11.84 -4.18 -10.75
N LYS A 127 11.75 -5.01 -9.71
CA LYS A 127 10.67 -5.99 -9.53
C LYS A 127 9.35 -5.30 -9.23
N GLU A 128 9.38 -4.26 -8.38
CA GLU A 128 8.19 -3.42 -8.09
C GLU A 128 7.67 -2.75 -9.35
N ILE A 129 8.55 -2.10 -10.13
CA ILE A 129 8.22 -1.42 -11.39
C ILE A 129 7.54 -2.40 -12.35
N ARG A 130 8.16 -3.57 -12.61
CA ARG A 130 7.57 -4.57 -13.51
C ARG A 130 6.22 -5.08 -13.01
N ALA A 131 6.07 -5.28 -11.71
CA ALA A 131 4.82 -5.77 -11.13
C ALA A 131 3.69 -4.74 -11.26
N VAL A 132 4.00 -3.46 -10.98
CA VAL A 132 3.04 -2.37 -11.09
C VAL A 132 2.67 -2.09 -12.55
N MET A 133 3.62 -2.18 -13.48
CA MET A 133 3.36 -1.93 -14.91
C MET A 133 2.63 -3.06 -15.64
N ARG A 134 2.56 -4.28 -15.07
CA ARG A 134 1.95 -5.46 -15.72
C ARG A 134 0.52 -5.25 -16.23
N ASN A 135 -0.28 -4.46 -15.50
CA ASN A 135 -1.68 -4.18 -15.84
C ASN A 135 -1.92 -2.73 -16.29
N ALA A 136 -0.84 -1.99 -16.57
CA ALA A 136 -0.96 -0.71 -17.24
C ALA A 136 -1.52 -0.92 -18.66
N PRO A 137 -2.18 0.10 -19.25
CA PRO A 137 -2.54 0.07 -20.67
C PRO A 137 -1.32 -0.29 -21.52
N ALA A 138 -1.46 -1.28 -22.42
CA ALA A 138 -0.33 -1.84 -23.18
C ALA A 138 0.45 -0.76 -23.94
N MET A 139 -0.26 0.25 -24.47
CA MET A 139 0.32 1.38 -25.19
C MET A 139 1.27 2.24 -24.35
N TRP A 140 1.18 2.23 -23.01
CA TRP A 140 2.11 2.97 -22.15
C TRP A 140 3.56 2.50 -22.30
N SER A 141 3.78 1.23 -22.69
CA SER A 141 5.13 0.70 -22.95
C SER A 141 5.87 1.45 -24.07
N THR A 142 5.13 2.04 -25.03
CA THR A 142 5.68 2.86 -26.12
C THR A 142 6.22 4.20 -25.64
N ILE A 143 5.84 4.63 -24.43
CA ILE A 143 6.15 5.95 -23.87
C ILE A 143 7.12 5.85 -22.69
N LEU A 144 6.91 4.87 -21.81
CA LEU A 144 7.63 4.75 -20.52
C LEU A 144 8.85 3.84 -20.55
N SER A 145 9.00 2.99 -21.58
CA SER A 145 10.09 2.01 -21.70
C SER A 145 10.45 1.35 -20.35
N PRO A 146 9.57 0.53 -19.75
CA PRO A 146 9.71 0.04 -18.37
C PRO A 146 11.05 -0.64 -18.06
N ASP A 147 11.69 -1.29 -19.05
CA ASP A 147 12.98 -1.96 -18.87
C ASP A 147 14.16 -1.00 -18.66
N SER A 148 13.98 0.29 -19.00
CA SER A 148 14.95 1.36 -18.75
C SER A 148 14.78 2.01 -17.36
N LEU A 149 13.64 1.76 -16.69
CA LEU A 149 13.34 2.34 -15.38
C LEU A 149 13.88 1.44 -14.28
N THR A 150 14.85 1.94 -13.53
CA THR A 150 15.49 1.20 -12.44
C THR A 150 15.04 1.65 -11.06
N THR A 151 14.39 2.82 -10.95
CA THR A 151 13.90 3.38 -9.69
C THR A 151 12.43 3.76 -9.73
N ILE A 152 11.74 3.60 -8.61
CA ILE A 152 10.36 4.02 -8.38
C ILE A 152 10.25 5.54 -8.55
N ALA A 153 11.22 6.30 -8.06
CA ALA A 153 11.27 7.75 -8.25
C ALA A 153 11.32 8.11 -9.74
N GLY A 154 12.15 7.43 -10.53
CA GLY A 154 12.23 7.63 -11.98
C GLY A 154 10.94 7.26 -12.71
N LEU A 155 10.29 6.15 -12.31
CA LEU A 155 8.97 5.78 -12.83
C LEU A 155 7.95 6.89 -12.55
N LEU A 156 7.84 7.35 -11.30
CA LEU A 156 6.87 8.37 -10.91
C LEU A 156 7.12 9.70 -11.61
N GLN A 157 8.38 10.08 -11.79
CA GLN A 157 8.74 11.27 -12.56
C GLN A 157 8.26 11.15 -14.01
N GLN A 158 8.59 10.05 -14.70
CA GLN A 158 8.21 9.84 -16.10
C GLN A 158 6.68 9.79 -16.29
N VAL A 159 5.96 9.14 -15.36
CA VAL A 159 4.50 9.06 -15.42
C VAL A 159 3.87 10.44 -15.22
N ASN A 160 4.39 11.26 -14.32
CA ASN A 160 3.93 12.64 -14.13
C ASN A 160 4.23 13.51 -15.36
N GLU A 161 5.46 13.46 -15.88
CA GLU A 161 5.89 14.26 -17.04
C GLU A 161 5.08 13.92 -18.30
N LYS A 162 4.76 12.64 -18.50
CA LYS A 162 4.10 12.14 -19.72
C LYS A 162 2.62 11.83 -19.55
N THR A 163 1.99 12.38 -18.51
CA THR A 163 0.57 12.13 -18.21
C THR A 163 -0.37 12.40 -19.41
N PRO A 164 -0.25 13.52 -20.15
CA PRO A 164 -1.11 13.78 -21.30
C PRO A 164 -1.03 12.68 -22.38
N GLU A 165 0.18 12.26 -22.73
CA GLU A 165 0.44 11.23 -23.73
C GLU A 165 -0.07 9.87 -23.27
N LEU A 166 0.16 9.53 -22.00
CA LEU A 166 -0.33 8.29 -21.39
C LEU A 166 -1.85 8.20 -21.37
N VAL A 167 -2.54 9.31 -21.10
CA VAL A 167 -4.01 9.38 -21.18
C VAL A 167 -4.48 9.23 -22.62
N GLN A 168 -3.81 9.90 -23.56
CA GLN A 168 -4.16 9.85 -24.98
C GLN A 168 -4.07 8.42 -25.52
N VAL A 169 -2.94 7.74 -25.34
CA VAL A 169 -2.74 6.40 -25.90
C VAL A 169 -3.55 5.32 -25.18
N ALA A 170 -3.98 5.56 -23.94
CA ALA A 170 -4.86 4.64 -23.22
C ALA A 170 -6.30 4.64 -23.75
N GLY A 171 -6.76 5.72 -24.38
CA GLY A 171 -8.09 5.83 -24.98
C GLY A 171 -8.20 5.27 -26.40
N LEU A 172 -7.10 4.73 -26.96
CA LEU A 172 -7.05 4.15 -28.31
C LEU A 172 -7.39 2.66 -28.33
N LEU A 173 -7.78 2.08 -27.19
CA LEU A 173 -8.23 0.70 -27.00
C LEU A 173 -9.73 0.66 -26.69
#